data_AF-A0A6P2ALQ1-F1
#
_entry.id   AF-A0A6P2ALQ1-F1
#
_cell.length_a   1.000
_cell.length_b   1.000
_cell.length_c   1.000
_cell.angle_alpha   90.00
_cell.angle_beta   90.00
_cell.angle_gamma   90.00
#
_symmetry.space_group_name_H-M   'P 1'
#
loop_
_entity.id
_entity.type
_entity.pdbx_description
1 polymer ?
#
loop_
_entity_poly.entity_id
_entity_poly.type
_entity_poly.pdbx_seq_one_letter_code
_entity_poly.pdbx_strand_id
1 'polypeptide(L)'
;MPGDVEVRYSRSSGPGGQSVNKVNTKADLRVSVEALQNITDAAVRRLKRLAGQKLTQDGEILIQAETHRSQRDNREACFERLRDLVTRAATPPKRRKKTRPSRAAKEKRLKEKKERGEKKQRRQWRRE
;
A
#
# COMPACT_ATOMS: atom_id res chain seq x y z
N MET A 1 -11.25 -16.33 17.33
CA MET A 1 -11.04 -16.49 15.87
C MET A 1 -9.95 -17.53 15.62
N PRO A 2 -10.28 -18.82 15.46
CA PRO A 2 -9.36 -19.78 14.83
C PRO A 2 -9.90 -20.42 13.54
N GLY A 3 -11.07 -20.01 13.02
CA GLY A 3 -11.75 -20.69 11.90
C GLY A 3 -11.31 -20.29 10.47
N ASP A 4 -10.80 -19.07 10.26
CA ASP A 4 -10.73 -18.48 8.91
C ASP A 4 -9.31 -18.35 8.35
N VAL A 5 -8.35 -19.05 8.98
CA VAL A 5 -6.92 -18.89 8.73
C VAL A 5 -6.29 -20.26 8.57
N GLU A 6 -5.88 -20.60 7.34
CA GLU A 6 -5.19 -21.85 7.03
C GLU A 6 -3.67 -21.62 7.05
N VAL A 7 -2.93 -22.46 7.75
CA VAL A 7 -1.47 -22.46 7.73
C VAL A 7 -0.99 -23.76 7.10
N ARG A 8 -0.28 -23.66 5.98
CA ARG A 8 0.43 -24.78 5.34
C ARG A 8 1.93 -24.63 5.56
N TYR A 9 2.62 -25.76 5.65
CA TYR A 9 4.07 -25.77 5.75
C TYR A 9 4.68 -26.40 4.51
N SER A 10 5.71 -25.76 3.98
CA SER A 10 6.43 -26.20 2.80
C SER A 10 7.94 -26.13 3.03
N ARG A 11 8.72 -26.58 2.06
CA ARG A 11 10.19 -26.50 2.12
C ARG A 11 10.63 -25.08 1.80
N SER A 12 11.65 -24.59 2.50
CA SER A 12 12.27 -23.30 2.22
C SER A 12 13.09 -23.35 0.93
N SER A 13 13.14 -22.25 0.17
CA SER A 13 13.76 -22.20 -1.17
C SER A 13 15.26 -21.88 -1.20
N GLY A 14 15.94 -21.93 -0.05
CA GLY A 14 17.35 -21.52 0.08
C GLY A 14 18.38 -22.58 -0.40
N PRO A 15 19.62 -22.16 -0.74
CA PRO A 15 20.70 -23.07 -1.10
C PRO A 15 21.00 -24.05 0.04
N GLY A 16 21.11 -25.33 -0.34
CA GLY A 16 20.77 -26.47 0.50
C GLY A 16 21.72 -26.85 1.63
N GLY A 17 21.12 -27.53 2.61
CA GLY A 17 21.74 -28.37 3.63
C GLY A 17 20.76 -29.50 3.97
N GLN A 18 21.18 -30.54 4.70
CA GLN A 18 20.32 -31.70 5.00
C GLN A 18 18.97 -31.31 5.63
N SER A 19 18.97 -30.26 6.45
CA SER A 19 17.74 -29.76 7.10
C SER A 19 16.78 -29.08 6.12
N VAL A 20 17.27 -28.26 5.19
CA VAL A 20 16.44 -27.53 4.21
C VAL A 20 15.69 -28.48 3.27
N ASN A 21 16.33 -29.59 2.89
CA ASN A 21 15.74 -30.59 2.00
C ASN A 21 14.75 -31.53 2.71
N LYS A 22 14.83 -31.65 4.04
CA LYS A 22 14.04 -32.61 4.83
C LYS A 22 12.92 -31.95 5.64
N VAL A 23 13.11 -30.72 6.13
CA VAL A 23 12.20 -30.09 7.09
C VAL A 23 11.37 -29.02 6.40
N ASN A 24 10.05 -29.12 6.55
CA ASN A 24 9.10 -28.13 6.03
C ASN A 24 9.06 -26.92 6.95
N THR A 25 10.07 -26.05 6.91
CA THR A 25 10.16 -24.89 7.81
C THR A 25 9.40 -23.67 7.32
N LYS A 26 9.17 -23.53 6.01
CA LYS A 26 8.43 -22.40 5.42
C LYS A 26 6.97 -22.48 5.83
N ALA A 27 6.40 -21.36 6.24
CA ALA A 27 4.99 -21.22 6.60
C ALA A 27 4.26 -20.39 5.55
N ASP A 28 3.14 -20.91 5.06
CA ASP A 28 2.24 -20.28 4.10
C ASP A 28 0.89 -20.07 4.78
N LEU A 29 0.53 -18.81 5.03
CA LEU A 29 -0.70 -18.38 5.68
C LEU A 29 -1.71 -17.93 4.62
N ARG A 30 -2.87 -18.58 4.58
CA ARG A 30 -3.98 -18.23 3.68
C ARG A 30 -5.16 -17.73 4.51
N VAL A 31 -5.68 -16.55 4.16
CA VAL A 31 -6.77 -15.90 4.89
C VAL A 31 -7.81 -15.38 3.91
N SER A 32 -9.05 -15.81 4.08
CA SER A 32 -10.17 -15.25 3.32
C SER A 32 -10.49 -13.84 3.80
N VAL A 33 -10.42 -12.87 2.90
CA VAL A 33 -10.71 -11.46 3.22
C VAL A 33 -12.18 -11.26 3.59
N GLU A 34 -13.06 -12.08 3.03
CA GLU A 34 -14.51 -11.97 3.21
C GLU A 34 -14.99 -12.63 4.51
N ALA A 35 -14.21 -13.60 5.00
CA ALA A 35 -14.45 -14.22 6.31
C ALA A 35 -14.00 -13.34 7.49
N LEU A 36 -13.21 -12.27 7.24
CA LEU A 36 -12.75 -11.38 8.30
C LEU A 36 -13.94 -10.64 8.95
N GLN A 37 -14.18 -10.92 10.22
CA GLN A 37 -15.17 -10.21 11.01
C GLN A 37 -14.61 -8.89 11.57
N ASN A 38 -15.49 -7.94 11.90
CA ASN A 38 -15.15 -6.65 12.51
C ASN A 38 -14.26 -5.73 11.66
N ILE A 39 -14.31 -5.86 10.33
CA ILE A 39 -13.65 -4.96 9.38
C ILE A 39 -14.69 -4.22 8.54
N THR A 40 -14.49 -2.92 8.32
CA THR A 40 -15.40 -2.12 7.48
C THR A 40 -15.16 -2.40 6.00
N ASP A 41 -16.18 -2.29 5.15
CA ASP A 41 -16.03 -2.45 3.68
C ASP A 41 -14.96 -1.54 3.08
N ALA A 42 -14.80 -0.33 3.63
CA ALA A 42 -13.74 0.58 3.23
C ALA A 42 -12.36 0.03 3.56
N ALA A 43 -12.19 -0.58 4.74
CA ALA A 43 -10.96 -1.24 5.13
C ALA A 43 -10.72 -2.52 4.31
N VAL A 44 -11.75 -3.32 4.01
CA VAL A 44 -11.65 -4.49 3.11
C VAL A 44 -11.16 -4.09 1.73
N ARG A 45 -11.74 -3.06 1.11
CA ARG A 45 -11.28 -2.55 -0.20
C ARG A 45 -9.83 -2.07 -0.16
N ARG A 46 -9.43 -1.39 0.92
CA ARG A 46 -8.04 -0.98 1.13
C ARG A 46 -7.12 -2.18 1.32
N LEU A 47 -7.57 -3.20 2.06
CA LEU A 47 -6.83 -4.43 2.31
C LEU A 47 -6.56 -5.17 0.99
N LYS A 48 -7.60 -5.39 0.16
CA LYS A 48 -7.46 -5.99 -1.18
C LYS A 48 -6.46 -5.20 -2.05
N ARG A 49 -6.50 -3.86 -2.00
CA ARG A 49 -5.54 -2.99 -2.72
C ARG A 49 -4.10 -3.08 -2.16
N LEU A 50 -3.92 -3.11 -0.84
CA LEU A 50 -2.61 -3.18 -0.19
C LEU A 50 -1.97 -4.57 -0.32
N ALA A 51 -2.78 -5.63 -0.35
CA ALA A 51 -2.31 -7.00 -0.55
C ALA A 51 -1.65 -7.18 -1.92
N GLY A 52 -2.14 -6.49 -2.96
CA GLY A 52 -1.53 -6.50 -4.29
C GLY A 52 -1.34 -7.92 -4.82
N GLN A 53 -0.10 -8.30 -5.15
CA GLN A 53 0.25 -9.64 -5.65
C GLN A 53 -0.03 -10.79 -4.67
N LYS A 54 -0.24 -10.48 -3.37
CA LYS A 54 -0.59 -11.49 -2.36
C LYS A 54 -2.05 -11.89 -2.39
N LEU A 55 -2.90 -11.14 -3.10
CA LEU A 55 -4.31 -11.44 -3.24
C LEU A 55 -4.51 -12.45 -4.37
N THR A 56 -5.14 -13.57 -4.04
CA THR A 56 -5.55 -14.61 -5.00
C THR A 56 -6.84 -14.21 -5.73
N GLN A 57 -7.14 -14.91 -6.84
CA GLN A 57 -8.38 -14.70 -7.60
C GLN A 57 -9.62 -15.04 -6.77
N ASP A 58 -9.48 -15.98 -5.83
CA ASP A 58 -10.54 -16.41 -4.91
C ASP A 58 -10.77 -15.43 -3.74
N GLY A 59 -10.06 -14.29 -3.73
CA GLY A 59 -10.24 -13.26 -2.70
C GLY A 59 -9.50 -13.53 -1.38
N GLU A 60 -8.54 -14.45 -1.39
CA GLU A 60 -7.74 -14.83 -0.22
C GLU A 60 -6.35 -14.19 -0.27
N ILE A 61 -5.81 -13.80 0.89
CA ILE A 61 -4.46 -13.25 1.00
C ILE A 61 -3.51 -14.38 1.39
N LEU A 62 -2.47 -14.57 0.56
CA LEU A 62 -1.37 -15.50 0.80
C LEU A 62 -0.15 -14.77 1.36
N ILE A 63 0.26 -15.13 2.57
CA ILE A 63 1.45 -14.58 3.24
C ILE A 63 2.40 -15.73 3.53
N GLN A 64 3.62 -15.64 3.02
CA GLN A 64 4.65 -16.65 3.19
C GLN A 64 5.78 -16.10 4.07
N ALA A 65 6.38 -16.94 4.90
CA ALA A 65 7.59 -16.64 5.66
C ALA A 65 8.50 -17.87 5.75
N GLU A 66 9.79 -17.64 5.51
CA GLU A 66 10.83 -18.68 5.55
C GLU A 66 12.16 -18.15 6.09
N THR A 67 12.11 -17.06 6.86
CA THR A 67 13.30 -16.36 7.39
C THR A 67 13.94 -17.11 8.55
N HIS A 68 13.15 -17.87 9.31
CA HIS A 68 13.60 -18.59 10.49
C HIS A 68 13.80 -20.08 10.24
N ARG A 69 14.63 -20.70 11.09
CA ARG A 69 14.88 -22.15 11.08
C ARG A 69 13.75 -23.00 11.65
N SER A 70 12.78 -22.39 12.35
CA SER A 70 11.68 -23.10 13.01
C SER A 70 10.35 -22.78 12.34
N GLN A 71 9.47 -23.78 12.27
CA GLN A 71 8.10 -23.62 11.75
C GLN A 71 7.29 -22.62 12.57
N ARG A 72 7.47 -22.65 13.89
CA ARG A 72 6.74 -21.77 14.82
C ARG A 72 7.09 -20.30 14.58
N ASP A 73 8.37 -19.97 14.48
CA ASP A 73 8.81 -18.59 14.28
C ASP A 73 8.35 -18.09 12.90
N ASN A 74 8.41 -18.93 11.86
CA ASN A 74 7.88 -18.57 10.54
C ASN A 74 6.36 -18.38 10.55
N ARG A 75 5.62 -19.21 11.29
CA ARG A 75 4.18 -19.00 11.49
C ARG A 75 3.92 -17.66 12.16
N GLU A 76 4.60 -17.35 13.27
CA GLU A 76 4.46 -16.08 13.98
C GLU A 76 4.78 -14.88 13.05
N ALA A 77 5.84 -14.99 12.25
CA ALA A 77 6.19 -13.97 11.25
C ALA A 77 5.09 -13.75 10.19
N CYS A 78 4.38 -14.80 9.76
CA CYS A 78 3.22 -14.67 8.86
C CYS A 78 2.07 -13.91 9.54
N PHE A 79 1.77 -14.20 10.81
CA PHE A 79 0.73 -13.49 11.57
C PHE A 79 1.08 -12.03 11.81
N GLU A 80 2.35 -11.71 12.09
CA GLU A 80 2.82 -10.33 12.23
C GLU A 80 2.64 -9.54 10.93
N ARG A 81 3.04 -10.13 9.79
CA ARG A 81 2.83 -9.54 8.46
C ARG A 81 1.36 -9.32 8.14
N LEU A 82 0.49 -10.28 8.51
CA LEU A 82 -0.96 -10.12 8.37
C LEU A 82 -1.46 -8.96 9.23
N ARG A 83 -1.06 -8.89 10.50
CA ARG A 83 -1.47 -7.86 11.44
C ARG A 83 -1.06 -6.46 10.96
N ASP A 84 0.17 -6.31 10.47
CA ASP A 84 0.64 -5.04 9.90
C ASP A 84 -0.20 -4.65 8.67
N LEU A 85 -0.45 -5.60 7.76
CA LEU A 85 -1.27 -5.35 6.58
C LEU A 85 -2.70 -4.92 6.94
N VAL A 86 -3.34 -5.59 7.90
CA VAL A 86 -4.67 -5.25 8.41
C VAL A 86 -4.66 -3.88 9.11
N THR A 87 -3.64 -3.58 9.90
CA THR A 87 -3.51 -2.29 10.61
C THR A 87 -3.38 -1.13 9.63
N ARG A 88 -2.58 -1.30 8.58
CA ARG A 88 -2.45 -0.32 7.48
C ARG A 88 -3.76 -0.14 6.72
N ALA A 89 -4.49 -1.23 6.49
CA ALA A 89 -5.80 -1.17 5.84
C ALA A 89 -6.89 -0.53 6.71
N ALA A 90 -6.84 -0.73 8.02
CA ALA A 90 -7.75 -0.13 8.98
C ALA A 90 -7.58 1.39 9.03
N THR A 91 -6.35 1.88 8.90
CA THR A 91 -6.03 3.31 8.94
C THR A 91 -6.44 4.02 7.63
N PRO A 92 -7.45 4.90 7.64
CA PRO A 92 -7.87 5.60 6.43
C PRO A 92 -6.83 6.66 6.01
N PRO A 93 -6.54 6.81 4.71
CA PRO A 93 -5.64 7.87 4.25
C PRO A 93 -6.23 9.24 4.54
N LYS A 94 -5.40 10.17 5.02
CA LYS A 94 -5.82 11.55 5.30
C LYS A 94 -6.27 12.22 4.01
N ARG A 95 -7.51 12.73 4.01
CA ARG A 95 -8.07 13.43 2.85
C ARG A 95 -7.22 14.67 2.54
N ARG A 96 -6.68 14.73 1.32
CA ARG A 96 -6.00 15.95 0.81
C ARG A 96 -7.04 17.07 0.66
N LYS A 97 -6.84 18.15 1.40
CA LYS A 97 -7.57 19.42 1.16
C LYS A 97 -6.83 20.18 0.06
N LYS A 98 -7.53 20.59 -1.00
CA LYS A 98 -6.92 21.39 -2.08
C LYS A 98 -6.41 22.71 -1.48
N THR A 99 -5.17 23.05 -1.77
CA THR A 99 -4.60 24.34 -1.37
C THR A 99 -5.09 25.42 -2.33
N ARG A 100 -5.29 26.64 -1.82
CA ARG A 100 -5.51 27.83 -2.65
C ARG A 100 -4.17 28.34 -3.19
N PRO A 101 -4.12 28.99 -4.36
CA PRO A 101 -2.90 29.68 -4.82
C PRO A 101 -2.38 30.65 -3.76
N SER A 102 -1.06 30.70 -3.58
CA SER A 102 -0.41 31.57 -2.59
C SER A 102 -0.61 33.05 -2.92
N ARG A 103 -0.48 33.92 -1.91
CA ARG A 103 -0.51 35.38 -2.12
C ARG A 103 0.56 35.82 -3.12
N ALA A 104 1.79 35.34 -2.96
CA ALA A 104 2.88 35.62 -3.89
C ALA A 104 2.57 35.20 -5.34
N ALA A 105 1.92 34.05 -5.56
CA ALA A 105 1.51 33.63 -6.90
C ALA A 105 0.45 34.56 -7.50
N LYS A 106 -0.48 35.08 -6.68
CA LYS A 106 -1.49 36.05 -7.12
C LYS A 106 -0.87 37.40 -7.46
N GLU A 107 0.06 37.89 -6.64
CA GLU A 107 0.80 39.13 -6.87
C GLU A 107 1.66 39.05 -8.13
N LYS A 108 2.41 37.96 -8.30
CA LYS A 108 3.20 37.72 -9.52
C LYS A 108 2.34 37.76 -10.78
N ARG A 109 1.17 37.08 -10.76
CA ARG A 109 0.21 37.12 -11.87
C ARG A 109 -0.27 38.55 -12.17
N LEU A 110 -0.57 39.35 -11.14
CA LEU A 110 -1.00 40.74 -11.32
C LEU A 110 0.11 41.61 -11.91
N LYS A 111 1.34 41.44 -11.43
CA LYS A 111 2.52 42.14 -11.94
C LYS A 111 2.79 41.80 -13.41
N GLU A 112 2.83 40.52 -13.75
CA GLU A 112 3.00 40.05 -15.14
C GLU A 112 1.88 40.56 -16.06
N LYS A 113 0.63 40.59 -15.56
CA LYS A 113 -0.50 41.16 -16.31
C LYS A 113 -0.28 42.65 -16.61
N LYS A 114 0.21 43.42 -15.62
CA LYS A 114 0.51 44.86 -15.76
C LYS A 114 1.64 45.10 -16.75
N GLU A 115 2.77 44.43 -16.58
CA GLU A 115 3.93 44.53 -17.48
C GLU A 115 3.57 44.18 -18.93
N ARG A 116 2.76 43.14 -19.13
CA ARG A 116 2.28 42.74 -20.47
C ARG A 116 1.36 43.81 -21.09
N GLY A 117 0.53 44.46 -20.28
CA GLY A 117 -0.31 45.58 -20.72
C GLY A 117 0.51 46.77 -21.19
N GLU A 118 1.48 47.20 -20.37
CA GLU A 118 2.41 48.29 -20.70
C GLU A 118 3.22 47.99 -21.97
N LYS A 119 3.73 46.75 -22.10
CA LYS A 119 4.44 46.31 -23.31
C LYS A 119 3.57 46.35 -24.56
N LYS A 120 2.27 46.06 -24.46
CA LYS A 120 1.32 46.16 -25.58
C LYS A 120 1.04 47.61 -25.95
N GLN A 121 0.79 48.49 -24.98
CA GLN A 121 0.55 49.92 -25.25
C GLN A 121 1.75 50.58 -25.94
N ARG A 122 2.98 50.32 -25.47
CA ARG A 122 4.21 50.82 -26.11
C ARG A 122 4.40 50.36 -27.55
N ARG A 123 3.85 49.19 -27.93
CA ARG A 123 3.88 48.70 -29.32
C ARG A 123 2.84 49.40 -30.21
N GLN A 124 1.74 49.87 -29.63
CA GLN A 124 0.60 50.40 -30.38
C GLN A 124 0.80 51.86 -30.80
N TRP A 125 1.69 52.61 -30.12
CA TRP A 125 2.01 54.02 -30.40
C TRP A 125 2.76 54.26 -31.71
N ARG A 126 3.15 53.22 -32.46
CA ARG A 126 3.84 53.33 -33.76
C ARG A 126 2.91 53.03 -34.93
N ARG A 127 1.75 53.68 -34.97
CA ARG A 127 0.90 53.76 -36.16
C ARG A 127 0.71 55.25 -36.47
N GLU A 128 1.21 55.63 -37.63
CA GLU A 128 1.09 56.95 -38.27
C GLU A 128 -0.37 57.42 -38.34
#